data_AF-A0A4P6JR56-F1
#
_entry.id   AF-A0A4P6JR56-F1
#
_cell.length_a   1.000
_cell.length_b   1.000
_cell.length_c   1.000
_cell.angle_alpha   90.00
_cell.angle_beta   90.00
_cell.angle_gamma   90.00
#
_symmetry.space_group_name_H-M   'P 1'
#
loop_
_entity.id
_entity.type
_entity.pdbx_description
1 polymer ?
#
loop_
_entity_poly.entity_id
_entity_poly.type
_entity_poly.pdbx_seq_one_letter_code
_entity_poly.pdbx_strand_id
1 'polypeptide(L)' 'MTIVSSTDLLGNPLTEQEKELLGAYETLKKLAARTDLPPCAAQNVRKALSSMWQATNDLGLQFEQLYEFSV' A
#
# COMPACT_ATOMS: atom_id res chain seq x y z
N MET A 1 2.37 -4.36 -14.58
CA MET A 1 2.05 -2.94 -14.33
C MET A 1 0.80 -2.94 -13.46
N THR A 2 0.87 -2.45 -12.23
CA THR A 2 -0.32 -2.38 -11.36
C THR A 2 -1.04 -1.11 -11.73
N ILE A 3 -2.31 -1.23 -12.13
CA ILE A 3 -3.15 -0.09 -12.43
C ILE A 3 -3.52 0.53 -11.08
N VAL A 4 -2.90 1.66 -10.76
CA VAL A 4 -3.24 2.46 -9.59
C VAL A 4 -4.57 3.15 -9.90
N SER A 5 -5.57 3.03 -9.02
CA SER A 5 -6.87 3.69 -9.19
C SER A 5 -6.66 5.20 -9.41
N SER A 6 -7.42 5.80 -10.32
CA SER A 6 -7.39 7.25 -10.56
C SER A 6 -8.36 8.03 -9.68
N THR A 7 -9.20 7.34 -8.90
CA THR A 7 -10.18 7.93 -7.98
C THR A 7 -10.09 7.32 -6.59
N ASP A 8 -10.54 8.07 -5.59
CA ASP A 8 -10.76 7.60 -4.23
C ASP A 8 -12.00 6.69 -4.14
N LEU A 9 -12.32 6.21 -2.94
CA LEU A 9 -13.48 5.35 -2.66
C LEU A 9 -14.84 6.07 -2.79
N LEU A 10 -14.85 7.40 -2.86
CA LEU A 10 -16.04 8.23 -3.07
C LEU A 10 -16.23 8.62 -4.54
N GLY A 11 -15.29 8.27 -5.41
CA GLY A 11 -15.31 8.58 -6.84
C GLY A 11 -14.70 9.94 -7.21
N ASN A 12 -14.02 10.62 -6.28
CA ASN A 12 -13.31 11.85 -6.59
C ASN A 12 -11.96 11.54 -7.28
N PRO A 13 -11.49 12.37 -8.23
CA PRO A 13 -10.16 12.22 -8.79
C PRO A 13 -9.08 12.38 -7.72
N LEU A 14 -8.06 11.52 -7.76
CA LEU A 14 -6.90 11.64 -6.88
C LEU A 14 -6.05 12.86 -7.24
N THR A 15 -5.59 13.57 -6.22
CA THR A 15 -4.50 14.54 -6.32
C THR A 15 -3.17 13.84 -6.66
N GLU A 16 -2.17 14.60 -7.10
CA GLU A 16 -0.85 14.04 -7.38
C GLU A 16 -0.20 13.44 -6.13
N GLN A 17 -0.36 14.06 -4.97
CA GLN A 17 0.18 13.54 -3.70
C GLN A 17 -0.49 12.22 -3.31
N GLU A 18 -1.80 12.08 -3.48
CA GLU A 18 -2.52 10.84 -3.19
C GLU A 18 -2.09 9.70 -4.13
N LYS A 19 -1.84 10.00 -5.41
CA LYS A 19 -1.29 9.03 -6.36
C LYS A 19 0.09 8.55 -5.93
N GLU A 20 0.95 9.44 -5.45
CA GLU A 20 2.28 9.08 -4.94
C GLU A 20 2.19 8.16 -3.71
N LEU A 21 1.31 8.50 -2.75
CA LEU A 21 1.09 7.69 -1.55
C LEU A 21 0.53 6.30 -1.90
N LEU A 22 -0.48 6.24 -2.78
CA LEU A 22 -1.06 4.98 -3.23
C LEU A 22 -0.04 4.14 -4.02
N GLY A 23 0.80 4.78 -4.84
CA GLY A 23 1.90 4.12 -5.55
C GLY A 23 2.95 3.53 -4.61
N ALA A 24 3.29 4.23 -3.52
CA ALA A 24 4.20 3.74 -2.49
C ALA A 24 3.61 2.52 -1.75
N TYR A 25 2.34 2.59 -1.38
CA TYR A 25 1.59 1.47 -0.79
C TYR A 25 1.62 0.22 -1.69
N GLU A 26 1.27 0.37 -2.96
CA GLU A 26 1.26 -0.72 -3.94
C GLU A 26 2.65 -1.35 -4.14
N THR A 27 3.69 -0.51 -4.10
CA THR A 27 5.08 -0.98 -4.20
C THR A 27 5.49 -1.80 -2.98
N LEU A 28 5.17 -1.32 -1.77
CA LEU A 28 5.42 -2.05 -0.54
C LEU A 28 4.63 -3.35 -0.47
N LYS A 29 3.38 -3.37 -0.94
CA LYS A 29 2.55 -4.57 -0.99
C LYS A 29 3.18 -5.65 -1.87
N LYS A 30 3.70 -5.28 -3.04
CA LYS A 30 4.45 -6.22 -3.90
C LYS A 30 5.71 -6.75 -3.24
N LEU A 31 6.45 -5.90 -2.53
CA LEU A 31 7.65 -6.34 -1.79
C LEU A 31 7.25 -7.29 -0.65
N ALA A 32 6.16 -7.01 0.06
CA ALA A 32 5.68 -7.86 1.16
C ALA A 32 5.23 -9.25 0.67
N ALA A 33 4.78 -9.35 -0.58
CA ALA A 33 4.42 -10.62 -1.22
C ALA A 33 5.63 -11.47 -1.66
N ARG A 34 6.87 -10.93 -1.61
CA ARG A 34 8.06 -11.69 -2.00
C ARG A 34 8.50 -12.65 -0.91
N THR A 35 8.85 -13.87 -1.31
CA THR A 35 9.32 -14.95 -0.41
C THR A 35 10.84 -15.07 -0.33
N ASP A 36 11.57 -14.28 -1.10
CA ASP A 36 13.03 -14.33 -1.27
C ASP A 36 13.75 -13.07 -0.73
N LEU A 37 13.07 -12.25 0.06
CA LEU A 37 13.70 -11.16 0.81
C LEU A 37 14.46 -11.71 2.02
N PRO A 38 15.62 -11.13 2.37
CA PRO A 38 16.26 -11.40 3.65
C PRO A 38 15.29 -11.15 4.82
N PRO A 39 15.34 -11.91 5.92
CA PRO A 39 14.35 -11.82 7.00
C PRO A 39 14.20 -10.40 7.59
N CYS A 40 15.30 -9.67 7.75
CA CYS A 40 15.28 -8.29 8.24
C CYS A 40 14.56 -7.34 7.27
N ALA A 41 14.76 -7.51 5.97
CA ALA A 41 14.09 -6.70 4.96
C ALA A 41 12.60 -7.01 4.90
N ALA A 42 12.22 -8.30 4.88
CA ALA A 42 10.81 -8.73 4.88
C ALA A 42 10.03 -8.14 6.06
N GLN A 43 10.60 -8.16 7.27
CA GLN A 43 9.94 -7.61 8.44
C GLN A 43 9.77 -6.09 8.36
N ASN A 44 10.77 -5.35 7.87
CA ASN A 44 10.68 -3.89 7.77
C ASN A 44 9.75 -3.46 6.63
N VAL A 45 9.71 -4.20 5.53
CA VAL A 45 8.73 -3.98 4.45
C VAL A 45 7.30 -4.12 4.98
N ARG A 46 7.01 -5.16 5.77
CA ARG A 46 5.69 -5.35 6.41
C ARG A 46 5.31 -4.21 7.34
N LYS A 47 6.26 -3.71 8.15
CA LYS A 47 6.04 -2.53 9.01
C LYS A 47 5.75 -1.27 8.19
N ALA A 48 6.53 -1.01 7.15
CA ALA A 48 6.31 0.12 6.26
C ALA A 48 4.95 0.02 5.54
N LEU A 49 4.58 -1.19 5.09
CA LEU A 49 3.27 -1.46 4.48
C LEU A 49 2.13 -1.15 5.46
N SER A 50 2.26 -1.55 6.73
CA SER A 50 1.29 -1.21 7.79
C SER A 50 1.08 0.30 7.93
N SER A 51 2.17 1.06 7.98
CA SER A 51 2.09 2.53 8.10
C SER A 51 1.47 3.17 6.86
N MET A 52 1.82 2.71 5.66
CA MET A 52 1.23 3.22 4.42
C MET A 52 -0.23 2.81 4.24
N TRP A 53 -0.61 1.62 4.72
CA TRP A 53 -1.99 1.20 4.75
C TRP A 53 -2.84 2.14 5.60
N GLN A 54 -2.38 2.51 6.80
CA GLN A 54 -3.09 3.49 7.65
C GLN A 54 -3.32 4.81 6.91
N ALA A 55 -2.27 5.39 6.31
CA ALA A 55 -2.38 6.67 5.60
C ALA A 55 -3.32 6.59 4.39
N THR A 56 -3.17 5.56 3.56
CA THR A 56 -4.00 5.40 2.34
C THR A 56 -5.45 5.02 2.66
N ASN A 57 -5.68 4.34 3.78
CA ASN A 57 -7.02 4.00 4.23
C ASN A 57 -7.74 5.20 4.84
N ASP A 58 -7.07 6.00 5.68
CA ASP A 58 -7.62 7.21 6.29
C ASP A 58 -8.01 8.27 5.25
N LEU A 59 -7.20 8.39 4.19
CA LEU A 59 -7.49 9.23 3.02
C LEU A 59 -8.55 8.64 2.07
N GLY A 60 -9.06 7.44 2.34
CA GLY A 60 -10.07 6.80 1.47
C GLY A 60 -9.56 6.43 0.08
N LEU A 61 -8.27 6.17 -0.09
CA LEU A 61 -7.66 5.83 -1.39
C LEU A 61 -7.82 4.35 -1.75
N GLN A 62 -7.83 3.49 -0.73
CA GLN A 62 -8.06 2.05 -0.86
C GLN A 62 -8.72 1.51 0.42
N PHE A 63 -9.41 0.38 0.28
CA PHE A 63 -9.89 -0.39 1.42
C PHE A 63 -9.63 -1.88 1.22
N GLU A 64 -8.66 -2.40 1.97
CA GLU A 64 -8.43 -3.83 2.11
C GLU A 64 -7.84 -4.17 3.48
N GLN A 65 -7.82 -5.45 3.84
CA GLN A 65 -7.21 -5.94 5.08
C GLN A 65 -5.87 -6.60 4.75
N LEU A 66 -4.85 -6.38 5.58
CA LEU A 66 -3.49 -6.91 5.37
C LEU A 66 -3.22 -8.27 6.01
N TYR A 67 -4.26 -9.04 6.37
CA TYR A 67 -4.10 -10.29 7.12
C TYR A 67 -3.14 -11.29 6.44
N GLU A 68 -3.11 -11.31 5.11
CA GLU A 68 -2.20 -12.16 4.33
C GLU A 68 -0.71 -11.85 4.56
N PHE A 69 -0.38 -10.62 4.98
CA PHE A 69 0.98 -10.20 5.27
C PHE A 69 1.35 -10.35 6.75
N SER A 70 0.45 -10.87 7.60
CA SER A 70 0.65 -10.92 9.06
C SER A 70 1.01 -9.55 9.65
N VAL A 71 0.31 -8.52 9.17
CA VAL A 71 0.41 -7.12 9.59
C VAL A 71 -0.83 -6.75 10.39
#